data_AF-P24330-F1
#
_entry.id   AF-P24330-F1
#
_cell.length_a   1.000
_cell.length_b   1.000
_cell.length_c   1.000
_cell.angle_alpha   90.00
_cell.angle_beta   90.00
_cell.angle_gamma   90.00
#
_symmetry.space_group_name_H-M   'P 1'
#
loop_
_entity.id
_entity.type
_entity.pdbx_description
1 polymer ?
#
loop_
_entity_poly.entity_id
_entity_poly.type
_entity_poly.pdbx_seq_one_letter_code
_entity_poly.pdbx_strand_id
1 'polypeptide(L)' 'MKILYLLFAFLFLAFLSEPGNAYKRCHKKGGHCFPKTVICLPPSSDFGKMDCRWRWKCCKKGSVNNAISI' A
#
# COMPACT_ATOMS: atom_id res chain seq x y z
N MET A 1 17.52 -4.31 -36.22
CA MET A 1 16.51 -3.65 -35.36
C MET A 1 15.81 -4.58 -34.33
N LYS A 2 16.32 -5.77 -33.98
CA LYS A 2 15.69 -6.64 -32.95
C LYS A 2 16.22 -6.43 -31.52
N ILE A 3 17.49 -6.03 -31.37
CA ILE A 3 18.11 -5.82 -30.04
C ILE A 3 17.44 -4.70 -29.24
N LEU A 4 16.97 -3.62 -29.89
CA LEU A 4 16.40 -2.46 -29.20
C LEU A 4 15.11 -2.82 -28.43
N TYR A 5 14.27 -3.68 -29.00
CA TYR A 5 13.04 -4.15 -28.36
C TYR A 5 13.31 -5.01 -27.12
N LEU A 6 14.37 -5.82 -27.13
CA LEU A 6 14.76 -6.62 -25.98
C LEU A 6 15.19 -5.73 -24.80
N LEU A 7 16.04 -4.73 -25.05
CA LEU A 7 16.47 -3.77 -24.03
C LEU A 7 15.28 -3.01 -23.41
N PHE A 8 14.32 -2.61 -24.23
CA PHE A 8 13.09 -1.97 -23.77
C PHE A 8 12.31 -2.91 -22.85
N ALA A 9 12.04 -4.15 -23.27
CA ALA A 9 11.30 -5.13 -22.46
C ALA A 9 11.95 -5.37 -21.07
N PHE A 10 13.29 -5.44 -21.00
CA PHE A 10 14.01 -5.54 -19.73
C PHE A 10 13.83 -4.32 -18.82
N LEU A 11 13.79 -3.10 -19.38
CA LEU A 11 13.49 -1.88 -18.63
C LEU A 11 12.07 -1.87 -18.06
N PHE A 12 11.06 -2.32 -18.83
CA PHE A 12 9.68 -2.45 -18.31
C PHE A 12 9.59 -3.50 -17.21
N LEU A 13 10.25 -4.64 -17.40
CA LEU A 13 10.31 -5.67 -16.37
C LEU A 13 10.97 -5.16 -15.10
N ALA A 14 12.04 -4.37 -15.20
CA ALA A 14 12.67 -3.74 -14.03
C ALA A 14 11.73 -2.76 -13.32
N PHE A 15 11.00 -1.92 -14.06
CA PHE A 15 10.01 -1.00 -13.49
C PHE A 15 8.80 -1.72 -12.87
N LEU A 16 8.39 -2.87 -13.42
CA LEU A 16 7.29 -3.69 -12.89
C LEU A 16 7.73 -4.61 -11.74
N SER A 17 9.02 -4.92 -11.64
CA SER A 17 9.60 -5.81 -10.61
C SER A 17 9.74 -5.16 -9.24
N GLU A 18 9.46 -3.86 -9.12
CA GLU A 18 9.27 -3.19 -7.83
C GLU A 18 7.78 -2.88 -7.59
N PRO A 19 6.94 -3.90 -7.27
CA PRO A 19 5.74 -3.61 -6.51
C PRO A 19 6.23 -3.22 -5.12
N GLY A 20 6.44 -1.92 -4.94
CA GLY A 20 7.06 -1.34 -3.75
C GLY A 20 6.61 -2.06 -2.49
N ASN A 21 7.59 -2.55 -1.73
CA ASN A 21 7.43 -2.91 -0.33
C ASN A 21 7.16 -1.65 0.50
N ALA A 22 6.15 -0.90 0.10
CA ALA A 22 5.65 0.32 0.67
C ALA A 22 4.74 -0.02 1.86
N TYR A 23 5.08 -1.09 2.57
CA TYR A 23 4.47 -1.50 3.81
C TYR A 23 5.48 -1.46 4.96
N LYS A 24 6.77 -1.19 4.71
CA LYS A 24 7.81 -1.21 5.74
C LYS A 24 7.54 -0.21 6.88
N ARG A 25 7.05 1.00 6.58
CA ARG A 25 6.73 2.04 7.58
C ARG A 25 5.44 1.71 8.32
N CYS A 26 4.38 1.36 7.59
CA CYS A 26 3.11 0.96 8.19
C CYS A 26 3.25 -0.27 9.11
N HIS A 27 3.93 -1.30 8.61
CA HIS A 27 4.18 -2.54 9.34
C HIS A 27 5.10 -2.33 10.55
N LYS A 28 6.11 -1.45 10.44
CA LYS A 28 6.97 -1.10 11.59
C LYS A 28 6.21 -0.41 12.72
N LYS A 29 5.07 0.24 12.44
CA LYS A 29 4.15 0.78 13.46
C LYS A 29 3.12 -0.25 13.96
N GLY A 30 3.20 -1.51 13.55
CA GLY A 30 2.22 -2.54 13.88
C GLY A 30 0.87 -2.35 13.17
N GLY A 31 0.87 -1.67 12.01
CA GLY A 31 -0.31 -1.43 11.21
C GLY A 31 -0.38 -2.27 9.94
N HIS A 32 -1.54 -2.22 9.29
CA HIS A 32 -1.79 -2.75 7.95
C HIS A 32 -2.41 -1.65 7.08
N CYS A 33 -2.21 -1.73 5.77
CA CYS A 33 -2.91 -0.83 4.86
C CYS A 33 -4.31 -1.35 4.56
N PHE A 34 -5.27 -0.44 4.62
CA PHE A 34 -6.66 -0.66 4.28
C PHE A 34 -7.12 0.38 3.24
N PRO A 35 -8.19 0.12 2.49
CA PRO A 35 -8.83 1.13 1.67
C PRO A 35 -9.18 2.37 2.51
N LYS A 36 -9.01 3.57 1.95
CA LYS A 36 -9.25 4.84 2.68
C LYS A 36 -10.68 4.97 3.25
N THR A 37 -11.63 4.22 2.70
CA THR A 37 -13.03 4.12 3.14
C THR A 37 -13.21 3.42 4.49
N VAL A 38 -12.23 2.61 4.92
CA VAL A 38 -12.28 1.90 6.19
C VAL A 38 -12.10 2.87 7.36
N ILE A 39 -12.92 2.72 8.41
CA ILE A 39 -12.82 3.53 9.62
C ILE A 39 -11.89 2.84 10.62
N CYS A 40 -10.95 3.61 11.15
CA CYS A 40 -9.96 3.12 12.12
C CYS A 40 -10.31 3.67 13.50
N LEU A 41 -10.61 2.77 14.42
CA LEU A 41 -11.11 3.01 15.76
C LEU A 41 -10.12 2.44 16.79
N PRO A 42 -9.65 3.27 17.75
CA PRO A 42 -9.90 4.70 17.91
C PRO A 42 -9.28 5.54 16.76
N PRO A 43 -9.68 6.82 16.56
CA PRO A 43 -9.08 7.68 15.53
C PRO A 43 -7.56 7.79 15.61
N SER A 44 -6.98 7.65 16.80
CA SER A 44 -5.53 7.61 17.05
C SER A 44 -4.83 6.39 16.44
N SER A 45 -5.58 5.38 15.99
CA SER A 45 -5.07 4.21 15.27
C SER A 45 -4.90 4.44 13.77
N ASP A 46 -5.39 5.55 13.23
CA ASP A 46 -5.19 5.95 11.84
C ASP A 46 -3.83 6.64 11.71
N PHE A 47 -2.90 5.99 11.01
CA PHE A 47 -1.57 6.52 10.74
C PHE A 47 -1.50 7.30 9.42
N GLY A 48 -2.63 7.53 8.76
CA GLY A 48 -2.71 8.19 7.46
C GLY A 48 -2.16 7.32 6.32
N LYS A 49 -1.82 7.92 5.18
CA LYS A 49 -1.36 7.17 4.00
C LYS A 49 -0.08 6.37 4.26
N MET A 50 0.89 6.93 4.99
CA MET A 50 2.22 6.34 5.15
C MET A 50 2.82 5.95 3.79
N ASP A 51 3.31 4.72 3.69
CA ASP A 51 3.82 4.07 2.49
C ASP A 51 2.73 3.29 1.74
N CYS A 52 1.49 3.24 2.24
CA CYS A 52 0.40 2.56 1.56
C CYS A 52 0.13 3.12 0.15
N ARG A 53 -0.40 2.25 -0.72
CA ARG A 53 -0.76 2.58 -2.10
C ARG A 53 -1.75 3.76 -2.17
N TRP A 54 -1.83 4.43 -3.31
CA TRP A 54 -2.82 5.47 -3.55
C TRP A 54 -4.25 4.98 -3.25
N ARG A 55 -5.07 5.77 -2.52
CA ARG A 55 -6.39 5.41 -1.95
C ARG A 55 -6.37 4.38 -0.81
N TRP A 56 -5.20 4.09 -0.24
CA TRP A 56 -5.07 3.28 0.96
C TRP A 56 -4.50 4.13 2.10
N LYS A 57 -4.74 3.68 3.33
CA LYS A 57 -4.20 4.27 4.55
C LYS A 57 -3.78 3.18 5.52
N CYS A 58 -2.84 3.49 6.39
CA CYS A 58 -2.30 2.60 7.39
C CYS A 58 -3.11 2.71 8.68
N CYS A 59 -3.62 1.59 9.17
CA CYS A 59 -4.29 1.54 10.46
C CYS A 59 -3.70 0.46 11.35
N LYS A 60 -3.68 0.71 12.66
CA LYS A 60 -3.18 -0.26 13.65
C LYS A 60 -3.96 -1.57 13.55
N LYS A 61 -3.26 -2.70 13.65
CA LYS A 61 -3.88 -4.03 13.57
C LYS A 61 -4.94 -4.19 14.66
N GLY A 62 -6.12 -4.70 14.30
CA GLY A 62 -7.26 -4.86 15.22
C GLY A 62 -8.07 -3.57 15.47
N SER A 63 -7.67 -2.44 14.88
CA SER A 63 -8.37 -1.16 15.00
C SER A 63 -9.30 -0.86 13.83
N VAL A 64 -9.59 -1.84 12.98
CA VAL A 64 -10.46 -1.66 11.82
C VAL A 64 -11.85 -2.18 12.15
N ASN A 65 -12.85 -1.30 12.09
CA ASN A 65 -14.24 -1.72 11.98
C ASN A 65 -14.67 -1.60 10.52
N ASN A 66 -15.26 -2.67 10.00
CA ASN A 66 -16.00 -2.64 8.73
C ASN A 66 -17.28 -1.83 8.94
N ALA A 67 -17.16 -0.51 9.01
CA ALA A 67 -18.30 0.40 9.03
C ALA A 67 -18.98 0.55 7.66
N ILE A 68 -18.78 -0.40 6.75
CA ILE A 68 -19.50 -0.51 5.48
C ILE A 68 -20.11 -1.91 5.44
N SER A 69 -21.19 -2.06 6.21
CA SER A 69 -22.18 -3.14 6.12
C SER A 69 -23.59 -2.56 6.28
N ILE A 70 -23.79 -1.36 5.76
CA ILE A 70 -25.10 -0.71 5.55
C ILE A 70 -25.04 -0.03 4.19
#